data_AF-A0AAJ0XBD9-F1
#
_entry.id   AF-A0AAJ0XBD9-F1
#
_cell.length_a   1.000
_cell.length_b   1.000
_cell.length_c   1.000
_cell.angle_alpha   90.00
_cell.angle_beta   90.00
_cell.angle_gamma   90.00
#
_symmetry.space_group_name_H-M   'P 1'
#
loop_
_entity.id
_entity.type
_entity.pdbx_description
1 polymer ?
#
loop_
_entity_poly.entity_id
_entity_poly.type
_entity_poly.pdbx_seq_one_letter_code
_entity_poly.pdbx_strand_id
1 'polypeptide(L)'
;MTRRDHRRNGWLAVSFIVCLGTTGLAAAAEEQAPSRLELICREQPMRAVSFGEPGEVSYGEQPPQEAEPVMLTVTKTAPGEDFHFDYASIEAGRPYLAVEEAIWISGKQIEAQEGRFKINLDNLVMTLTETDPDGSARFRRFQCEEEGASQ
;
A
#
# COMPACT_ATOMS: atom_id res chain seq x y z
N MET A 1 51.56 25.51 67.54
CA MET A 1 50.70 26.33 68.42
C MET A 1 49.26 26.12 67.95
N THR A 2 48.46 25.23 68.57
CA THR A 2 47.46 25.51 69.65
C THR A 2 46.42 26.57 69.19
N ARG A 3 45.09 26.38 69.12
CA ARG A 3 44.03 25.67 69.90
C ARG A 3 42.82 25.43 68.94
N ARG A 4 42.02 24.36 69.03
CA ARG A 4 40.83 24.14 69.93
C ARG A 4 39.91 25.37 70.01
N ASP A 5 38.58 25.33 69.93
CA ASP A 5 37.57 24.28 70.05
C ASP A 5 36.19 24.93 69.78
N HIS A 6 35.12 24.12 69.85
CA HIS A 6 33.69 24.46 69.96
C HIS A 6 32.86 24.42 68.66
N ARG A 7 32.16 23.31 68.41
CA ARG A 7 30.88 22.83 69.03
C ARG A 7 29.67 23.57 68.47
N ARG A 8 28.84 22.90 67.66
CA ARG A 8 27.57 22.26 68.10
C ARG A 8 26.71 21.81 66.91
N ASN A 9 26.21 20.57 67.07
CA ASN A 9 24.82 20.12 66.90
C ASN A 9 24.09 20.25 65.56
N GLY A 10 23.40 19.15 65.22
CA GLY A 10 22.18 19.15 64.42
C GLY A 10 22.29 18.18 63.25
N TRP A 11 21.98 16.90 63.46
CA TRP A 11 20.72 16.28 63.00
C TRP A 11 20.83 15.78 61.55
N LEU A 12 20.70 14.45 61.35
CA LEU A 12 19.58 13.81 60.62
C LEU A 12 19.39 14.40 59.20
N ALA A 13 19.31 13.68 58.10
CA ALA A 13 19.02 12.30 57.78
C ALA A 13 18.96 12.30 56.23
N VAL A 14 19.52 11.30 55.56
CA VAL A 14 18.75 10.34 54.74
C VAL A 14 18.63 10.66 53.23
N SER A 15 18.84 9.58 52.48
CA SER A 15 18.40 9.29 51.11
C SER A 15 19.19 9.82 49.91
N PHE A 16 20.13 8.97 49.51
CA PHE A 16 20.35 8.55 48.13
C PHE A 16 19.03 8.47 47.33
N ILE A 17 18.92 9.22 46.23
CA ILE A 17 18.05 8.87 45.10
C ILE A 17 18.96 8.65 43.91
N VAL A 18 19.17 7.36 43.61
CA VAL A 18 19.77 6.89 42.38
C VAL A 18 18.70 7.02 41.29
N CYS A 19 18.79 8.06 40.45
CA CYS A 19 18.06 8.07 39.19
C CYS A 19 18.80 7.18 38.19
N LEU A 20 18.62 5.86 38.33
CA LEU A 20 18.79 4.89 37.25
C LEU A 20 17.65 5.14 36.25
N GLY A 21 17.77 6.22 35.48
CA GLY A 21 16.96 6.48 34.32
C GLY A 21 17.42 5.53 33.21
N THR A 22 16.77 4.38 33.13
CA THR A 22 16.87 3.45 32.01
C THR A 22 16.65 4.21 30.71
N THR A 23 17.70 4.33 29.88
CA THR A 23 17.58 4.63 28.46
C THR A 23 16.71 3.56 27.82
N GLY A 24 15.42 3.84 27.71
CA GLY A 24 14.53 3.10 26.83
C GLY A 24 15.01 3.31 25.40
N LEU A 25 15.64 2.29 24.83
CA LEU A 25 15.69 2.16 23.38
C LEU A 25 14.22 2.02 22.94
N ALA A 26 13.64 3.10 22.45
CA ALA A 26 12.50 2.99 21.57
C ALA A 26 13.00 2.24 20.33
N ALA A 27 12.74 0.94 20.28
CA ALA A 27 12.73 0.23 19.01
C ALA A 27 11.72 0.98 18.14
N ALA A 28 12.22 1.63 17.09
CA ALA A 28 11.36 2.08 16.01
C ALA A 28 10.60 0.82 15.57
N ALA A 29 9.31 0.79 15.85
CA ALA A 29 8.44 -0.20 15.23
C ALA A 29 8.55 0.08 13.73
N GLU A 30 9.35 -0.69 13.02
CA GLU A 30 9.22 -0.80 11.57
C GLU A 30 7.78 -1.25 11.36
N GLU A 31 6.96 -0.34 10.86
CA GLU A 31 5.57 -0.60 10.49
C GLU A 31 5.61 -1.72 9.46
N GLN A 32 5.37 -2.94 9.93
CA GLN A 32 5.58 -4.15 9.16
C GLN A 32 4.56 -4.13 8.03
N ALA A 33 5.02 -3.76 6.83
CA ALA A 33 4.17 -3.61 5.65
C ALA A 33 3.34 -4.90 5.44
N PRO A 34 2.05 -4.79 5.10
CA PRO A 34 1.17 -5.94 5.03
C PRO A 34 1.70 -6.98 4.03
N SER A 35 1.67 -8.25 4.42
CA SER A 35 2.02 -9.38 3.56
C SER A 35 0.85 -9.86 2.69
N ARG A 36 -0.35 -9.34 2.96
CA ARG A 36 -1.59 -9.65 2.26
C ARG A 36 -2.47 -8.40 2.22
N LEU A 37 -3.11 -8.16 1.08
CA LEU A 37 -4.00 -7.04 0.84
C LEU A 37 -5.30 -7.57 0.23
N GLU A 38 -6.43 -7.26 0.86
CA GLU A 38 -7.76 -7.63 0.39
C GLU A 38 -8.45 -6.36 -0.10
N LEU A 39 -8.94 -6.37 -1.34
CA LEU A 39 -9.47 -5.19 -2.03
C LEU A 39 -10.84 -5.48 -2.63
N ILE A 40 -11.71 -4.49 -2.55
CA ILE A 40 -13.00 -4.43 -3.26
C ILE A 40 -12.86 -3.38 -4.37
N CYS A 41 -12.88 -3.81 -5.63
CA CYS A 41 -12.62 -2.95 -6.78
C CYS A 41 -13.87 -2.73 -7.63
N ARG A 42 -14.24 -1.47 -7.86
CA ARG A 42 -15.39 -1.07 -8.68
C ARG A 42 -14.92 -0.45 -9.99
N GLU A 43 -15.33 -1.01 -11.11
CA GLU A 43 -15.00 -0.45 -12.43
C GLU A 43 -15.61 0.95 -12.57
N GLN A 44 -14.79 1.88 -13.07
CA GLN A 44 -15.16 3.28 -13.24
C GLN A 44 -15.59 3.52 -14.69
N PRO A 45 -16.58 4.40 -14.93
CA PRO A 45 -16.87 4.85 -16.27
C PRO A 45 -15.65 5.55 -16.88
N MET A 46 -15.43 5.30 -18.16
CA MET A 46 -14.30 5.80 -18.92
C MET A 46 -14.77 6.87 -19.90
N ARG A 47 -13.95 7.91 -20.13
CA ARG A 47 -14.20 8.85 -21.23
C ARG A 47 -13.61 8.26 -22.51
N ALA A 48 -14.45 8.07 -23.52
CA ALA A 48 -14.05 7.68 -24.87
C ALA A 48 -13.98 8.91 -25.77
N VAL A 49 -12.96 8.95 -26.62
CA VAL A 49 -12.82 9.96 -27.67
C VAL A 49 -12.87 9.23 -29.01
N SER A 50 -13.82 9.62 -29.85
CA SER A 50 -13.90 9.14 -31.23
C SER A 50 -13.58 10.29 -32.18
N PHE A 51 -12.74 10.00 -33.17
CA PHE A 51 -12.39 10.92 -34.25
C PHE A 51 -13.27 10.59 -35.44
N GLY A 52 -14.11 11.54 -35.84
CA GLY A 52 -15.01 11.43 -36.99
C GLY A 52 -14.37 11.97 -38.27
N GLU A 53 -15.13 12.76 -39.02
CA GLU A 53 -14.61 13.53 -40.15
C GLU A 53 -13.49 14.50 -39.72
N PRO A 54 -12.61 14.97 -40.63
CA PRO A 54 -11.55 15.90 -40.27
C PRO A 54 -12.06 17.13 -39.49
N GLY A 55 -11.63 17.26 -38.23
CA GLY A 55 -12.05 18.32 -37.32
C GLY A 55 -13.20 17.97 -36.38
N GLU A 56 -13.80 16.78 -36.50
CA GLU A 56 -14.83 16.28 -35.61
C GLU A 56 -14.21 15.40 -34.51
N VAL A 57 -14.38 15.84 -33.25
CA VAL A 57 -14.01 15.07 -32.07
C VAL A 57 -15.26 14.89 -31.22
N SER A 58 -15.68 13.65 -31.05
CA SER A 58 -16.81 13.28 -30.20
C SER A 58 -16.32 12.72 -28.88
N TYR A 59 -16.92 13.20 -27.78
CA TYR A 59 -16.64 12.71 -26.43
C TYR A 59 -17.84 11.91 -25.94
N GLY A 60 -17.62 10.65 -25.61
CA GLY A 60 -18.62 9.76 -25.03
C GLY A 60 -18.18 9.25 -23.67
N GLU A 61 -19.14 8.85 -22.83
CA GLU A 61 -18.85 8.03 -21.66
C GLU A 61 -19.09 6.58 -22.03
N GLN A 62 -18.11 5.73 -21.74
CA GLN A 62 -18.23 4.29 -21.80
C GLN A 62 -18.57 3.79 -20.39
N PRO A 63 -19.72 3.15 -20.20
CA PRO A 63 -20.09 2.62 -18.89
C PRO A 63 -19.14 1.49 -18.48
N PRO A 64 -19.06 1.21 -17.16
CA PRO A 64 -18.38 0.02 -16.65
C PRO A 64 -18.87 -1.26 -17.35
N GLN A 65 -17.95 -2.18 -17.64
CA GLN A 65 -18.32 -3.50 -18.15
C GLN A 65 -18.77 -4.44 -17.02
N GLU A 66 -18.12 -4.32 -15.86
CA GLU A 66 -18.50 -5.02 -14.64
C GLU A 66 -19.42 -4.11 -13.81
N ALA A 67 -20.68 -4.52 -13.65
CA ALA A 67 -21.63 -3.82 -12.79
C ALA A 67 -21.40 -4.12 -11.30
N GLU A 68 -20.91 -5.32 -10.99
CA GLU A 68 -20.63 -5.76 -9.63
C GLU A 68 -19.17 -5.51 -9.26
N PRO A 69 -18.87 -5.16 -8.00
CA PRO A 69 -17.49 -5.06 -7.53
C PRO A 69 -16.75 -6.39 -7.67
N VAL A 70 -15.45 -6.30 -7.94
CA VAL A 70 -14.55 -7.45 -7.99
C VAL A 70 -13.72 -7.48 -6.72
N MET A 71 -13.71 -8.63 -6.06
CA MET A 71 -12.82 -8.91 -4.94
C MET A 71 -11.45 -9.35 -5.45
N LEU A 72 -10.39 -8.75 -4.92
CA LEU A 72 -9.00 -9.11 -5.18
C LEU A 72 -8.28 -9.39 -3.86
N THR A 73 -7.45 -10.44 -3.85
CA THR A 73 -6.54 -10.72 -2.75
C THR A 73 -5.13 -10.79 -3.30
N VAL A 74 -4.27 -9.88 -2.86
CA VAL A 74 -2.85 -9.85 -3.23
C VAL A 74 -2.04 -10.41 -2.07
N THR A 75 -1.22 -11.43 -2.32
CA THR A 75 -0.39 -12.07 -1.29
C THR A 75 1.07 -12.03 -1.71
N LYS A 76 1.96 -11.56 -0.83
CA LYS A 76 3.41 -11.67 -1.04
C LYS A 76 3.82 -13.14 -0.96
N THR A 77 4.50 -13.64 -1.99
CA THR A 77 4.86 -15.07 -2.12
C THR A 77 6.32 -15.33 -1.80
N ALA A 78 7.22 -14.42 -2.17
CA ALA A 78 8.65 -14.52 -1.90
C ALA A 78 9.29 -13.13 -1.89
N PRO A 79 10.40 -12.91 -1.17
CA PRO A 79 11.19 -11.70 -1.32
C PRO A 79 11.84 -11.65 -2.71
N GLY A 80 11.97 -10.46 -3.29
CA GLY A 80 12.74 -10.25 -4.51
C GLY A 80 14.25 -10.36 -4.27
N GLU A 81 15.02 -10.48 -5.35
CA GLU A 81 16.49 -10.50 -5.27
C GLU A 81 17.05 -9.13 -4.82
N ASP A 82 16.30 -8.05 -5.07
CA ASP A 82 16.63 -6.69 -4.65
C ASP A 82 15.66 -6.19 -3.56
N PHE A 83 16.15 -5.36 -2.63
CA PHE A 83 15.37 -4.78 -1.52
C PHE A 83 14.20 -3.87 -1.94
N HIS A 84 13.94 -3.72 -3.23
CA HIS A 84 12.97 -2.77 -3.77
C HIS A 84 11.66 -3.42 -4.21
N PHE A 85 11.59 -4.75 -4.31
CA PHE A 85 10.36 -5.45 -4.66
C PHE A 85 10.27 -6.85 -4.02
N ASP A 86 9.04 -7.31 -3.84
CA ASP A 86 8.71 -8.70 -3.49
C ASP A 86 7.97 -9.35 -4.67
N TYR A 87 7.98 -10.67 -4.74
CA TYR A 87 7.04 -11.42 -5.59
C TYR A 87 5.69 -11.54 -4.89
N ALA A 88 4.62 -11.55 -5.68
CA ALA A 88 3.27 -11.69 -5.20
C ALA A 88 2.41 -12.54 -6.14
N SER A 89 1.28 -13.03 -5.63
CA SER A 89 0.17 -13.59 -6.40
C SER A 89 -1.09 -12.76 -6.18
N ILE A 90 -1.99 -12.81 -7.15
CA ILE A 90 -3.28 -12.10 -7.15
C ILE A 90 -4.38 -13.13 -7.37
N GLU A 91 -5.19 -13.34 -6.35
CA GLU A 91 -6.43 -14.10 -6.45
C GLU A 91 -7.58 -13.13 -6.72
N ALA A 92 -8.53 -13.54 -7.55
CA ALA A 92 -9.64 -12.69 -7.93
C ALA A 92 -10.92 -13.51 -8.13
N GLY A 93 -12.07 -12.90 -7.84
CA GLY A 93 -13.38 -13.48 -8.19
C GLY A 93 -13.63 -13.60 -9.70
N ARG A 94 -12.75 -13.02 -10.53
CA ARG A 94 -12.79 -13.08 -11.99
C ARG A 94 -11.50 -13.72 -12.53
N PRO A 95 -11.58 -14.81 -13.32
CA PRO A 95 -10.38 -15.52 -13.79
C PRO A 95 -9.39 -14.66 -14.58
N TYR A 96 -9.87 -13.69 -15.36
CA TYR A 96 -9.00 -12.82 -16.16
C TYR A 96 -8.19 -11.81 -15.33
N LEU A 97 -8.54 -11.63 -14.05
CA LEU A 97 -7.84 -10.79 -13.08
C LEU A 97 -6.95 -11.60 -12.13
N ALA A 98 -7.09 -12.93 -12.12
CA ALA A 98 -6.21 -13.78 -11.34
C ALA A 98 -4.82 -13.86 -11.99
N VAL A 99 -3.78 -13.73 -11.18
CA VAL A 99 -2.39 -13.72 -11.64
C VAL A 99 -1.52 -14.52 -10.67
N GLU A 100 -0.81 -15.52 -11.17
CA GLU A 100 0.09 -16.33 -10.35
C GLU A 100 1.38 -15.58 -9.98
N GLU A 101 1.89 -14.75 -10.91
CA GLU A 101 3.14 -14.02 -10.77
C GLU A 101 2.96 -12.50 -10.97
N ALA A 102 3.20 -11.76 -9.91
CA ALA A 102 3.20 -10.31 -9.86
C ALA A 102 4.42 -9.79 -9.08
N ILE A 103 4.74 -8.52 -9.28
CA ILE A 103 5.79 -7.79 -8.55
C ILE A 103 5.11 -6.80 -7.62
N TRP A 104 5.44 -6.86 -6.35
CA TRP A 104 5.00 -5.91 -5.32
C TRP A 104 6.12 -4.93 -5.02
N ILE A 105 5.93 -3.68 -5.41
CA ILE A 105 6.83 -2.57 -5.08
C ILE A 105 6.27 -1.88 -3.83
N SER A 106 6.94 -2.12 -2.69
CA SER A 106 6.47 -1.69 -1.37
C SER A 106 6.14 -0.19 -1.34
N GLY A 107 4.91 0.11 -0.90
CA GLY A 107 4.39 1.49 -0.78
C GLY A 107 4.24 2.24 -2.09
N LYS A 108 4.22 1.55 -3.25
CA LYS A 108 4.07 2.21 -4.55
C LYS A 108 3.01 1.55 -5.42
N GLN A 109 3.24 0.30 -5.80
CA GLN A 109 2.38 -0.37 -6.76
C GLN A 109 2.59 -1.88 -6.77
N ILE A 110 1.59 -2.59 -7.25
CA ILE A 110 1.68 -4.00 -7.65
C ILE A 110 1.54 -4.05 -9.16
N GLU A 111 2.46 -4.72 -9.84
CA GLU A 111 2.43 -4.89 -11.30
C GLU A 111 2.39 -6.37 -11.66
N ALA A 112 1.54 -6.71 -12.64
CA ALA A 112 1.41 -8.05 -13.18
C ALA A 112 1.48 -8.02 -14.70
N GLN A 113 1.98 -9.14 -15.28
CA GLN A 113 1.99 -9.46 -16.71
C GLN A 113 2.40 -8.29 -17.63
N GLU A 114 3.69 -8.07 -17.87
CA GLU A 114 4.22 -7.09 -18.85
C GLU A 114 3.56 -5.68 -18.78
N GLY A 115 3.07 -5.27 -17.60
CA GLY A 115 2.40 -3.99 -17.39
C GLY A 115 0.92 -3.94 -17.77
N ARG A 116 0.31 -5.08 -18.14
CA ARG A 116 -1.12 -5.23 -18.43
C ARG A 116 -1.99 -4.85 -17.24
N PHE A 117 -1.54 -5.21 -16.05
CA PHE A 117 -2.30 -5.05 -14.81
C PHE A 117 -1.43 -4.30 -13.79
N LYS A 118 -1.98 -3.24 -13.22
CA LYS A 118 -1.30 -2.45 -12.20
C LYS A 118 -2.27 -2.00 -11.12
N ILE A 119 -1.84 -2.03 -9.87
CA ILE A 119 -2.54 -1.42 -8.73
C ILE A 119 -1.60 -0.38 -8.14
N ASN A 120 -2.01 0.88 -8.13
CA ASN A 120 -1.29 1.92 -7.40
C ASN A 120 -1.69 1.86 -5.91
N LEU A 121 -0.71 1.71 -5.03
CA LEU A 121 -0.95 1.53 -3.59
C LEU A 121 -1.20 2.85 -2.85
N ASP A 122 -0.86 4.00 -3.44
CA ASP A 122 -1.10 5.32 -2.81
C ASP A 122 -2.58 5.74 -2.92
N ASN A 123 -3.26 5.35 -3.99
CA ASN A 123 -4.64 5.77 -4.28
C ASN A 123 -5.62 4.61 -4.56
N LEU A 124 -5.13 3.38 -4.45
CA LEU A 124 -5.87 2.14 -4.68
C LEU A 124 -6.60 2.12 -6.04
N VAL A 125 -5.99 2.71 -7.07
CA VAL A 125 -6.50 2.62 -8.44
C VAL A 125 -5.87 1.42 -9.13
N MET A 126 -6.71 0.53 -9.63
CA MET A 126 -6.30 -0.56 -10.51
C MET A 126 -6.55 -0.18 -11.97
N THR A 127 -5.58 -0.47 -12.83
CA THR A 127 -5.69 -0.33 -14.29
C THR A 127 -5.45 -1.67 -14.96
N LEU A 128 -6.30 -1.97 -15.95
CA LEU A 128 -6.19 -3.16 -16.79
C LEU A 128 -6.13 -2.74 -18.25
N THR A 129 -5.15 -3.26 -18.99
CA THR A 129 -5.07 -3.14 -20.44
C THR A 129 -5.47 -4.46 -21.07
N GLU A 130 -6.41 -4.45 -22.00
CA GLU A 130 -6.85 -5.62 -22.75
C GLU A 130 -6.53 -5.41 -24.22
N THR A 131 -6.14 -6.46 -24.91
CA THR A 131 -5.97 -6.43 -26.37
C THR A 131 -7.10 -7.24 -26.98
N ASP A 132 -7.91 -6.60 -27.80
CA ASP A 132 -9.01 -7.24 -28.51
C ASP A 132 -8.47 -8.03 -29.72
N PRO A 133 -9.21 -9.04 -30.23
CA PRO A 133 -8.77 -9.87 -31.36
C PRO A 133 -8.51 -9.11 -32.66
N ASP A 134 -9.07 -7.90 -32.81
CA ASP A 134 -8.86 -7.02 -33.95
C ASP A 134 -7.55 -6.19 -33.84
N GLY A 135 -6.78 -6.39 -32.76
CA GLY A 135 -5.54 -5.68 -32.48
C GLY A 135 -5.74 -4.31 -31.82
N SER A 136 -6.98 -3.93 -31.50
CA SER A 136 -7.24 -2.74 -30.70
C SER A 136 -6.90 -2.99 -29.21
N ALA A 137 -6.54 -1.92 -28.50
CA ALA A 137 -6.28 -1.98 -27.06
C ALA A 137 -7.37 -1.23 -26.31
N ARG A 138 -7.86 -1.84 -25.23
CA ARG A 138 -8.83 -1.25 -24.31
C ARG A 138 -8.19 -1.04 -22.95
N PHE A 139 -8.47 0.11 -22.36
CA PHE A 139 -8.01 0.45 -21.02
C PHE A 139 -9.22 0.50 -20.10
N ARG A 140 -9.14 -0.22 -18.99
CA ARG A 140 -10.17 -0.28 -17.95
C ARG A 140 -9.57 0.21 -16.65
N ARG A 141 -10.37 0.90 -15.85
CA ARG A 141 -9.97 1.47 -14.57
C ARG A 141 -10.94 1.04 -13.49
N PHE A 142 -10.41 0.68 -12.34
CA PHE A 142 -11.18 0.33 -11.17
C PHE A 142 -10.71 1.18 -9.99
N GLN A 143 -11.66 1.65 -9.19
CA GLN A 143 -11.38 2.24 -7.90
C GLN A 143 -11.52 1.15 -6.85
N CYS A 144 -10.46 0.91 -6.08
CA CYS A 144 -10.45 -0.09 -5.03
C CYS A 144 -10.48 0.56 -3.64
N GLU A 145 -10.90 -0.24 -2.67
CA GLU A 145 -10.91 0.06 -1.24
C GLU A 145 -10.48 -1.22 -0.49
N GLU A 146 -9.79 -1.08 0.64
CA GLU A 146 -9.38 -2.23 1.45
C GLU A 146 -10.59 -2.86 2.14
N GLU A 147 -10.69 -4.19 2.11
CA GLU A 147 -11.75 -4.93 2.79
C GLU A 147 -11.60 -4.75 4.31
N GLY A 148 -12.60 -4.12 4.95
CA GLY A 148 -12.56 -3.79 6.38
C GLY A 148 -12.17 -2.34 6.70
N ALA A 149 -11.87 -1.51 5.70
CA ALA A 149 -11.68 -0.06 5.88
C ALA A 149 -13.01 0.73 6.01
N SER A 150 -14.15 0.02 6.06
CA SER A 150 -15.45 0.57 6.38
C SER A 150 -15.43 1.15 7.80
N GLN A 151 -15.35 2.48 7.91
CA GLN A 151 -15.58 3.22 9.16
C GLN A 151 -17.01 3.02 9.67
#